data_AF-A0A545VSE9-F1
#
_entry.id   AF-A0A545VSE9-F1
#
_cell.length_a   1.000
_cell.length_b   1.000
_cell.length_c   1.000
_cell.angle_alpha   90.00
_cell.angle_beta   90.00
_cell.angle_gamma   90.00
#
_symmetry.space_group_name_H-M   'P 1'
#
loop_
_entity.id
_entity.type
_entity.pdbx_description
1 polymer ?
#
loop_
_entity_poly.entity_id
_entity_poly.type
_entity_poly.pdbx_seq_one_letter_code
_entity_poly.pdbx_strand_id
1 'polypeptide(L)'
;MASWRNKEPRGPAKQWSRLKPVQMDPLEEMGLPSKGEKRLNGTKVQEQYYKLITERYLSFCSDAGERDELLRRFSSLGLGSDSRKEIETYSIVIPDTASAESLQTPSNTKSLSIIMSALRKLREGIVASKRTDDFAIQAYLFCIRLAVLVKHSDSYHVAILHLIRKIHPEHNLTPIEFQEVVAYLILDTACRRRELSEAYSLRQETGDETVLIKVKDEEFSAHKAVLSQHSGYFRASAKSYYDESAGEISFDNINPKYFALFLGVAYSYSSIIPHTMPAPAPNPEAQSQRTPMRDYVEVYKLCDRFICPTIATYILRYIHALIGDRHRALYRSALDKAQQLWCTKDFADAFEALEQNHAEQKKLGSLMIEYFCEGVYYRSWEAAAEELESRPAFVLRVSRYFASKLALLFEQRTKLKRKELKMPALGE
;
A
#
# COMPACT_ATOMS: atom_id res chain seq x y z
N MET A 1 -60.66 11.61 68.50
CA MET A 1 -61.88 10.82 68.20
C MET A 1 -61.53 9.76 67.17
N ALA A 2 -61.85 8.50 67.54
CA ALA A 2 -62.09 7.30 66.75
C ALA A 2 -61.32 7.01 65.45
N SER A 3 -60.62 5.87 65.49
CA SER A 3 -60.14 5.08 64.36
C SER A 3 -61.29 4.44 63.57
N TRP A 4 -61.04 4.10 62.30
CA TRP A 4 -61.65 2.92 61.69
C TRP A 4 -60.58 2.05 60.99
N ARG A 5 -60.34 0.89 61.61
CA ARG A 5 -59.96 -0.46 61.13
C ARG A 5 -60.50 -0.80 59.70
N ASN A 6 -60.01 -1.76 58.90
CA ASN A 6 -59.13 -2.94 59.11
C ASN A 6 -58.81 -3.65 57.75
N LYS A 7 -57.68 -4.39 57.72
CA LYS A 7 -57.39 -5.72 57.07
C LYS A 7 -57.32 -5.80 55.52
N GLU A 8 -56.40 -6.49 54.83
CA GLU A 8 -55.50 -7.64 55.13
C GLU A 8 -54.41 -7.79 54.00
N PRO A 9 -53.47 -8.79 53.98
CA PRO A 9 -52.06 -8.60 53.65
C PRO A 9 -51.60 -9.20 52.30
N ARG A 10 -50.48 -8.74 51.74
CA ARG A 10 -49.69 -9.47 50.73
C ARG A 10 -48.20 -9.39 51.06
N GLY A 11 -47.56 -10.55 51.12
CA GLY A 11 -46.20 -10.75 51.61
C GLY A 11 -45.10 -10.05 50.81
N PRO A 12 -43.86 -10.03 51.33
CA PRO A 12 -42.76 -9.34 50.67
C PRO A 12 -42.23 -10.18 49.50
N ALA A 13 -42.55 -9.76 48.28
CA ALA A 13 -41.83 -10.23 47.09
C ALA A 13 -40.41 -9.66 47.14
N LYS A 14 -39.42 -10.55 47.32
CA LYS A 14 -38.01 -10.25 47.12
C LYS A 14 -37.79 -9.78 45.68
N GLN A 15 -37.69 -8.47 45.49
CA GLN A 15 -37.30 -7.86 44.22
C GLN A 15 -35.78 -7.95 44.09
N TRP A 16 -35.28 -9.09 43.61
CA TRP A 16 -33.95 -9.14 43.01
C TRP A 16 -33.98 -8.31 41.73
N SER A 17 -33.50 -7.08 41.82
CA SER A 17 -33.17 -6.23 40.68
C SER A 17 -32.11 -6.94 39.84
N ARG A 18 -32.58 -7.65 38.82
CA ARG A 18 -31.77 -8.27 37.77
C ARG A 18 -31.15 -7.13 36.96
N LEU A 19 -29.94 -6.71 37.34
CA LEU A 19 -29.13 -5.81 36.52
C LEU A 19 -29.03 -6.44 35.13
N LYS A 20 -29.48 -5.71 34.11
CA LYS A 20 -29.20 -6.07 32.71
C LYS A 20 -27.69 -6.25 32.59
N PRO A 21 -27.19 -7.33 31.94
CA PRO A 21 -25.77 -7.44 31.65
C PRO A 21 -25.34 -6.15 30.97
N VAL A 22 -24.38 -5.44 31.56
CA VAL A 22 -23.73 -4.32 30.88
C VAL A 22 -23.10 -4.94 29.65
N GLN A 23 -23.59 -4.57 28.48
CA GLN A 23 -23.01 -5.00 27.21
C GLN A 23 -21.67 -4.27 27.10
N MET A 24 -20.62 -4.88 27.67
CA MET A 24 -19.26 -4.34 27.67
C MET A 24 -18.71 -4.37 26.24
N ASP A 25 -17.91 -3.37 25.91
CA ASP A 25 -17.22 -3.34 24.62
C ASP A 25 -16.26 -4.54 24.53
N PRO A 26 -16.24 -5.31 23.41
CA PRO A 26 -15.33 -6.44 23.23
C PRO A 26 -13.85 -6.10 23.46
N LEU A 27 -13.43 -4.84 23.24
CA LEU A 27 -12.07 -4.39 23.52
C LEU A 27 -11.82 -4.09 25.01
N GLU A 28 -12.87 -3.80 25.76
CA GLU A 28 -12.84 -3.55 27.20
C GLU A 28 -13.01 -4.82 28.04
N GLU A 29 -13.55 -5.90 27.47
CA GLU A 29 -13.72 -7.22 28.12
C GLU A 29 -12.41 -7.90 28.53
N MET A 30 -11.31 -7.58 27.85
CA MET A 30 -9.98 -8.06 28.21
C MET A 30 -9.37 -7.07 29.21
N GLY A 31 -8.88 -7.54 30.34
CA GLY A 31 -8.10 -6.73 31.27
C GLY A 31 -6.60 -6.87 31.05
N LEU A 32 -5.83 -6.32 32.00
CA LEU A 32 -4.39 -6.17 31.88
C LEU A 32 -3.66 -7.40 32.41
N PRO A 33 -2.73 -8.00 31.64
CA PRO A 33 -1.85 -9.05 32.13
C PRO A 33 -1.03 -8.64 33.37
N SER A 34 -0.62 -7.38 33.44
CA SER A 34 0.04 -6.81 34.63
C SER A 34 -0.80 -6.86 35.91
N LYS A 35 -2.12 -7.01 35.80
CA LYS A 35 -3.05 -7.18 36.93
C LYS A 35 -3.44 -8.65 37.19
N GLY A 36 -2.74 -9.59 36.57
CA GLY A 36 -2.90 -11.04 36.80
C GLY A 36 -3.83 -11.77 35.82
N GLU A 37 -4.36 -11.08 34.81
CA GLU A 37 -5.21 -11.71 33.80
C GLU A 37 -4.40 -12.46 32.73
N LYS A 38 -4.65 -13.76 32.58
CA LYS A 38 -3.83 -14.63 31.71
C LYS A 38 -4.45 -14.94 30.34
N ARG A 39 -5.64 -14.40 30.03
CA ARG A 39 -6.37 -14.71 28.79
C ARG A 39 -5.59 -14.30 27.53
N LEU A 40 -4.85 -13.20 27.58
CA LEU A 40 -4.00 -12.70 26.48
C LEU A 40 -2.65 -13.43 26.36
N ASN A 41 -2.39 -14.49 27.13
CA ASN A 41 -1.15 -15.26 27.00
C ASN A 41 -1.18 -16.25 25.83
N GLY A 42 -2.38 -16.57 25.31
CA GLY A 42 -2.53 -17.48 24.17
C GLY A 42 -2.32 -16.77 22.84
N THR A 43 -1.47 -17.31 21.97
CA THR A 43 -1.14 -16.74 20.65
C THR A 43 -2.37 -16.51 19.77
N LYS A 44 -3.28 -17.48 19.70
CA LYS A 44 -4.55 -17.34 18.96
C LYS A 44 -5.46 -16.25 19.51
N VAL A 45 -5.47 -16.07 20.83
CA VAL A 45 -6.29 -15.04 21.48
C VAL A 45 -5.73 -13.66 21.20
N GLN A 46 -4.40 -13.51 21.18
CA GLN A 46 -3.73 -12.27 20.78
C GLN A 46 -4.07 -11.87 19.34
N GLU A 47 -4.03 -12.82 18.40
CA GLU A 47 -4.37 -12.59 16.99
C GLU A 47 -5.83 -12.17 16.81
N GLN A 48 -6.76 -12.85 17.49
CA GLN A 48 -8.17 -12.50 17.48
C GLN A 48 -8.42 -11.12 18.09
N TYR A 49 -7.75 -10.81 19.21
CA TYR A 49 -7.87 -9.51 19.86
C TYR A 49 -7.30 -8.39 18.99
N TYR A 50 -6.16 -8.62 18.35
CA TYR A 50 -5.58 -7.70 17.37
C TYR A 50 -6.54 -7.43 16.20
N LYS A 51 -7.21 -8.47 15.68
CA LYS A 51 -8.22 -8.32 14.64
C LYS A 51 -9.33 -7.35 15.06
N LEU A 52 -9.88 -7.50 16.26
CA LEU A 52 -10.90 -6.59 16.81
C LEU A 52 -10.39 -5.15 16.93
N ILE A 53 -9.13 -4.98 17.35
CA ILE A 53 -8.50 -3.65 17.42
C ILE A 53 -8.42 -3.03 16.02
N THR A 54 -7.94 -3.79 15.03
CA THR A 54 -7.82 -3.30 13.65
C THR A 54 -9.18 -2.98 13.01
N GLU A 55 -10.21 -3.80 13.24
CA GLU A 55 -11.57 -3.54 12.77
C GLU A 55 -12.12 -2.23 13.37
N ARG A 56 -11.93 -2.01 14.68
CA ARG A 56 -12.33 -0.76 15.35
C ARG A 56 -11.56 0.46 14.80
N TYR A 57 -10.26 0.31 14.58
CA TYR A 57 -9.41 1.36 14.01
C TYR A 57 -9.85 1.73 12.58
N LEU A 58 -10.14 0.74 11.74
CA LEU A 58 -10.62 0.97 10.37
C LEU A 58 -12.00 1.65 10.35
N SER A 59 -12.92 1.25 11.23
CA SER A 59 -14.19 1.95 11.42
C SER A 59 -13.95 3.43 11.79
N PHE A 60 -13.10 3.69 12.78
CA PHE A 60 -12.75 5.05 13.19
C PHE A 60 -12.19 5.90 12.04
N CYS A 61 -11.33 5.32 11.21
CA CYS A 61 -10.78 6.00 10.03
C CYS A 61 -11.84 6.26 8.95
N SER A 62 -12.77 5.32 8.77
CA SER A 62 -13.82 5.41 7.75
C SER A 62 -14.87 6.46 8.13
N ASP A 63 -15.18 6.58 9.42
CA ASP A 63 -16.09 7.58 9.98
C ASP A 63 -15.55 9.02 9.89
N ALA A 64 -14.26 9.20 9.59
CA ALA A 64 -13.67 10.52 9.38
C ALA A 64 -13.96 11.07 7.98
N GLY A 65 -14.16 10.20 6.98
CA GLY A 65 -14.45 10.54 5.59
C GLY A 65 -13.27 11.18 4.83
N GLU A 66 -12.64 12.18 5.44
CA GLU A 66 -11.56 12.98 4.84
C GLU A 66 -10.28 12.97 5.68
N ARG A 67 -9.15 13.21 5.00
CA ARG A 67 -7.80 13.15 5.59
C ARG A 67 -7.61 14.17 6.72
N ASP A 68 -8.05 15.41 6.51
CA ASP A 68 -7.79 16.49 7.46
C ASP A 68 -8.60 16.31 8.75
N GLU A 69 -9.84 15.85 8.63
CA GLU A 69 -10.68 15.48 9.76
C GLU A 69 -10.06 14.30 10.54
N LEU A 70 -9.49 13.30 9.86
CA LEU A 70 -8.81 12.19 10.51
C LEU A 70 -7.58 12.65 11.32
N LEU A 71 -6.74 13.52 10.74
CA LEU A 71 -5.58 14.09 11.42
C LEU A 71 -5.99 14.95 12.63
N ARG A 72 -7.08 15.72 12.50
CA ARG A 72 -7.67 16.48 13.59
C ARG A 72 -8.14 15.56 14.73
N ARG A 73 -8.80 14.45 14.41
CA ARG A 73 -9.25 13.46 15.40
C ARG A 73 -8.09 12.79 16.13
N PHE A 74 -7.00 12.41 15.45
CA PHE A 74 -5.81 11.88 16.12
C PHE A 74 -5.17 12.90 17.08
N SER A 75 -5.14 14.18 16.69
CA SER A 75 -4.56 15.25 17.51
C SER A 75 -5.39 15.57 18.76
N SER A 76 -6.69 15.29 18.75
CA SER A 76 -7.61 15.61 19.86
C SER A 76 -7.30 14.86 21.16
N LEU A 77 -6.62 13.71 21.10
CA LEU A 77 -6.24 12.93 22.28
C LEU A 77 -4.89 13.38 22.88
N GLY A 78 -4.00 13.95 22.07
CA GLY A 78 -2.63 14.32 22.47
C GLY A 78 -2.53 15.53 23.42
N LEU A 79 -3.64 16.24 23.66
CA LEU A 79 -3.67 17.43 24.53
C LEU A 79 -4.10 17.13 25.98
N GLY A 80 -4.24 15.85 26.35
CA GLY A 80 -4.81 15.42 27.63
C GLY A 80 -3.83 15.22 28.80
N SER A 81 -2.51 15.25 28.59
CA SER A 81 -1.52 14.99 29.65
C SER A 81 -0.51 16.12 29.79
N ASP A 82 -0.71 16.92 30.85
CA ASP A 82 0.23 17.85 31.49
C ASP A 82 1.00 18.86 30.61
N SER A 83 0.39 20.02 30.37
CA SER A 83 1.04 21.35 30.50
C SER A 83 0.02 22.48 30.29
N ARG A 84 -0.97 22.57 31.20
CA ARG A 84 -1.74 23.81 31.37
C ARG A 84 -0.94 24.75 32.26
N LYS A 85 0.15 25.31 31.72
CA LYS A 85 0.85 26.52 32.18
C LYS A 85 1.93 26.89 31.15
N GLU A 86 1.76 28.08 30.60
CA GLU A 86 2.75 28.87 29.85
C GLU A 86 3.15 28.33 28.46
N ILE A 87 2.49 28.86 27.42
CA ILE A 87 3.08 29.67 26.34
C ILE A 87 1.90 30.37 25.65
N GLU A 88 1.56 31.56 26.14
CA GLU A 88 0.94 32.58 25.29
C GLU A 88 2.04 33.16 24.39
N THR A 89 1.64 33.65 23.21
CA THR A 89 2.47 34.25 22.15
C THR A 89 3.05 33.22 21.18
N TYR A 90 2.26 32.83 20.17
CA TYR A 90 2.57 32.88 18.73
C TYR A 90 1.33 32.37 17.98
N SER A 91 0.38 33.28 17.72
CA SER A 91 -0.81 32.99 16.93
C SER A 91 -0.41 32.89 15.45
N ILE A 92 -0.30 31.66 14.93
CA ILE A 92 -0.32 31.43 13.48
C ILE A 92 -1.78 31.56 13.06
N VAL A 93 -2.07 32.62 12.30
CA VAL A 93 -3.39 32.89 11.72
C VAL A 93 -3.66 31.84 10.64
N ILE A 94 -4.61 30.95 10.90
CA ILE A 94 -5.27 30.12 9.87
C ILE A 94 -6.66 30.73 9.68
N PRO A 95 -7.12 31.03 8.44
CA PRO A 95 -8.44 31.62 8.23
C PRO A 95 -9.55 30.59 8.50
N ASP A 96 -10.54 31.04 9.25
CA ASP A 96 -11.79 30.34 9.57
C ASP A 96 -12.64 30.03 8.33
N THR A 97 -12.93 28.75 8.09
CA THR A 97 -14.25 28.28 7.63
C THR A 97 -14.42 26.80 8.00
N ALA A 98 -14.73 26.50 9.28
CA ALA A 98 -15.52 25.35 9.71
C ALA A 98 -15.78 25.45 11.21
N SER A 99 -17.06 25.43 11.58
CA SER A 99 -17.59 25.68 12.91
C SER A 99 -16.85 24.95 14.04
N ALA A 100 -16.59 25.68 15.12
CA ALA A 100 -16.07 25.20 16.41
C ALA A 100 -16.93 24.10 17.09
N GLU A 101 -18.04 23.69 16.48
CA GLU A 101 -18.98 22.68 16.96
C GLU A 101 -18.49 21.24 16.76
N SER A 102 -17.50 21.00 15.88
CA SER A 102 -16.92 19.65 15.69
C SER A 102 -15.79 19.31 16.68
N LEU A 103 -15.41 20.24 17.56
CA LEU A 103 -14.36 20.08 18.59
C LEU A 103 -14.81 19.21 19.78
N GLN A 104 -16.07 18.76 19.83
CA GLN A 104 -16.65 18.07 20.99
C GLN A 104 -17.58 16.92 20.61
N THR A 105 -17.13 15.95 19.82
CA THR A 105 -17.79 14.63 19.82
C THR A 105 -17.07 13.70 20.81
N PRO A 106 -17.53 13.57 22.07
CA PRO A 106 -16.90 12.73 23.09
C PRO A 106 -16.83 11.23 22.70
N SER A 107 -17.59 10.83 21.68
CA SER A 107 -17.56 9.47 21.12
C SER A 107 -16.23 9.14 20.43
N ASN A 108 -15.63 10.09 19.71
CA ASN A 108 -14.43 9.84 18.90
C ASN A 108 -13.17 9.72 19.77
N THR A 109 -13.02 10.60 20.75
CA THR A 109 -11.93 10.53 21.75
C THR A 109 -12.05 9.29 22.62
N LYS A 110 -13.28 8.87 22.94
CA LYS A 110 -13.53 7.61 23.64
C LYS A 110 -13.13 6.39 22.80
N SER A 111 -13.51 6.34 21.53
CA SER A 111 -13.12 5.22 20.64
C SER A 111 -11.60 5.09 20.51
N LEU A 112 -10.89 6.21 20.29
CA LEU A 112 -9.44 6.22 20.15
C LEU A 112 -8.72 5.85 21.47
N SER A 113 -9.21 6.32 22.62
CA SER A 113 -8.65 5.94 23.92
C SER A 113 -8.88 4.45 24.25
N ILE A 114 -10.01 3.87 23.85
CA ILE A 114 -10.26 2.42 23.94
C ILE A 114 -9.25 1.65 23.07
N ILE A 115 -9.02 2.09 21.82
CA ILE A 115 -8.03 1.47 20.92
C ILE A 115 -6.62 1.52 21.56
N MET A 116 -6.20 2.67 22.07
CA MET A 116 -4.88 2.82 22.72
C MET A 116 -4.74 1.94 23.97
N SER A 117 -5.79 1.84 24.78
CA SER A 117 -5.84 0.95 25.95
C SER A 117 -5.77 -0.53 25.54
N ALA A 118 -6.52 -0.93 24.51
CA ALA A 118 -6.50 -2.28 23.97
C ALA A 118 -5.11 -2.66 23.42
N LEU A 119 -4.46 -1.73 22.72
CA LEU A 119 -3.09 -1.92 22.24
C LEU A 119 -2.09 -2.09 23.39
N ARG A 120 -2.24 -1.34 24.49
CA ARG A 120 -1.42 -1.54 25.69
C ARG A 120 -1.61 -2.95 26.26
N LYS A 121 -2.86 -3.42 26.39
CA LYS A 121 -3.17 -4.78 26.87
C LYS A 121 -2.54 -5.85 25.97
N LEU A 122 -2.64 -5.67 24.65
CA LEU A 122 -2.04 -6.58 23.67
C LEU A 122 -0.51 -6.64 23.83
N ARG A 123 0.18 -5.49 23.94
CA ARG A 123 1.63 -5.45 24.20
C ARG A 123 2.00 -6.19 25.48
N GLU A 124 1.27 -5.95 26.58
CA GLU A 124 1.50 -6.67 27.84
C GLU A 124 1.30 -8.19 27.68
N GLY A 125 0.32 -8.62 26.88
CA GLY A 125 0.08 -10.03 26.57
C GLY A 125 1.22 -10.67 25.78
N ILE A 126 1.73 -9.97 24.76
CA ILE A 126 2.87 -10.40 23.95
C ILE A 126 4.12 -10.57 24.83
N VAL A 127 4.41 -9.58 25.68
CA VAL A 127 5.53 -9.62 26.64
C VAL A 127 5.37 -10.79 27.63
N ALA A 128 4.17 -10.97 28.19
CA ALA A 128 3.88 -12.05 29.12
C ALA A 128 4.05 -13.44 28.48
N SER A 129 3.69 -13.58 27.20
CA SER A 129 3.90 -14.82 26.43
C SER A 129 5.32 -14.99 25.90
N LYS A 130 6.19 -13.98 26.02
CA LYS A 130 7.53 -13.94 25.40
C LYS A 130 7.49 -14.24 23.89
N ARG A 131 6.49 -13.70 23.19
CA ARG A 131 6.28 -13.94 21.76
C ARG A 131 7.09 -12.92 20.96
N THR A 132 7.86 -13.39 19.97
CA THR A 132 8.77 -12.57 19.17
C THR A 132 8.65 -12.80 17.65
N ASP A 133 7.59 -13.45 17.18
CA ASP A 133 7.36 -13.75 15.75
C ASP A 133 6.86 -12.54 14.91
N ASP A 134 6.61 -12.76 13.61
CA ASP A 134 6.12 -11.73 12.67
C ASP A 134 4.87 -11.01 13.17
N PHE A 135 3.97 -11.72 13.85
CA PHE A 135 2.78 -11.12 14.46
C PHE A 135 3.16 -10.11 15.54
N ALA A 136 4.12 -10.44 16.41
CA ALA A 136 4.57 -9.52 17.44
C ALA A 136 5.17 -8.25 16.82
N ILE A 137 6.00 -8.38 15.77
CA ILE A 137 6.53 -7.24 15.02
C ILE A 137 5.38 -6.40 14.44
N GLN A 138 4.44 -7.02 13.73
CA GLN A 138 3.30 -6.32 13.12
C GLN A 138 2.47 -5.56 14.16
N ALA A 139 2.14 -6.20 15.29
CA ALA A 139 1.36 -5.59 16.36
C ALA A 139 2.11 -4.39 16.98
N TYR A 140 3.43 -4.51 17.19
CA TYR A 140 4.25 -3.41 17.72
C TYR A 140 4.39 -2.27 16.71
N LEU A 141 4.62 -2.54 15.43
CA LEU A 141 4.68 -1.51 14.39
C LEU A 141 3.37 -0.73 14.30
N PHE A 142 2.23 -1.43 14.26
CA PHE A 142 0.91 -0.78 14.29
C PHE A 142 0.74 0.09 15.54
N CYS A 143 1.17 -0.42 16.69
CA CYS A 143 1.10 0.29 17.95
C CYS A 143 1.95 1.57 17.98
N ILE A 144 3.20 1.48 17.49
CA ILE A 144 4.14 2.60 17.40
C ILE A 144 3.59 3.66 16.46
N ARG A 145 3.19 3.28 15.24
CA ARG A 145 2.64 4.20 14.23
C ARG A 145 1.42 4.95 14.77
N LEU A 146 0.47 4.23 15.37
CA LEU A 146 -0.72 4.88 15.94
C LEU A 146 -0.35 5.79 17.12
N ALA A 147 0.52 5.35 18.03
CA ALA A 147 0.98 6.15 19.16
C ALA A 147 1.70 7.44 18.73
N VAL A 148 2.47 7.40 17.64
CA VAL A 148 3.09 8.58 17.03
C VAL A 148 2.03 9.52 16.46
N LEU A 149 1.04 9.00 15.72
CA LEU A 149 -0.06 9.80 15.15
C LEU A 149 -0.87 10.54 16.22
N VAL A 150 -1.11 9.91 17.38
CA VAL A 150 -1.81 10.53 18.52
C VAL A 150 -0.88 11.32 19.45
N LYS A 151 0.41 11.46 19.09
CA LYS A 151 1.45 12.20 19.83
C LYS A 151 1.66 11.72 21.28
N HIS A 152 1.48 10.42 21.55
CA HIS A 152 1.57 9.85 22.90
C HIS A 152 2.93 9.21 23.17
N SER A 153 3.89 10.01 23.68
CA SER A 153 5.30 9.62 23.93
C SER A 153 5.46 8.33 24.71
N ASP A 154 4.71 8.18 25.79
CA ASP A 154 4.91 7.07 26.72
C ASP A 154 4.48 5.73 26.11
N SER A 155 3.68 5.78 25.04
CA SER A 155 3.20 4.59 24.34
C SER A 155 4.16 4.17 23.23
N TYR A 156 4.64 5.11 22.40
CA TYR A 156 5.55 4.75 21.31
C TYR A 156 6.97 4.50 21.83
N HIS A 157 7.49 5.29 22.78
CA HIS A 157 8.89 5.21 23.18
C HIS A 157 9.23 3.84 23.81
N VAL A 158 8.40 3.38 24.76
CA VAL A 158 8.58 2.06 25.38
C VAL A 158 8.39 0.93 24.37
N ALA A 159 7.45 1.08 23.44
CA ALA A 159 7.22 0.08 22.39
C ALA A 159 8.40 -0.02 21.42
N ILE A 160 8.97 1.11 21.00
CA ILE A 160 10.18 1.20 20.16
C ILE A 160 11.36 0.50 20.86
N LEU A 161 11.64 0.84 22.11
CA LEU A 161 12.77 0.25 22.85
C LEU A 161 12.61 -1.26 23.02
N HIS A 162 11.40 -1.76 23.29
CA HIS A 162 11.15 -3.19 23.39
C HIS A 162 11.33 -3.90 22.04
N LEU A 163 10.78 -3.32 20.97
CA LEU A 163 10.90 -3.86 19.62
C LEU A 163 12.38 -3.95 19.20
N ILE A 164 13.18 -2.90 19.39
CA ILE A 164 14.61 -2.88 19.02
C ILE A 164 15.47 -3.77 19.93
N ARG A 165 15.25 -3.75 21.26
CA ARG A 165 16.18 -4.41 22.21
C ARG A 165 15.81 -5.85 22.56
N LYS A 166 14.58 -6.29 22.29
CA LYS A 166 14.09 -7.62 22.68
C LYS A 166 13.56 -8.43 21.51
N ILE A 167 12.68 -7.87 20.70
CA ILE A 167 12.10 -8.61 19.58
C ILE A 167 13.11 -8.71 18.44
N HIS A 168 13.68 -7.58 17.99
CA HIS A 168 14.62 -7.53 16.86
C HIS A 168 15.78 -8.52 16.95
N PRO A 169 16.48 -8.68 18.10
CA PRO A 169 17.61 -9.59 18.19
C PRO A 169 17.21 -11.08 18.17
N GLU A 170 15.97 -11.39 18.53
CA GLU A 170 15.44 -12.76 18.49
C GLU A 170 14.81 -13.07 17.13
N HIS A 171 14.15 -12.09 16.52
CA HIS A 171 13.50 -12.18 15.23
C HIS A 171 13.64 -10.84 14.48
N ASN A 172 14.38 -10.88 13.37
CA ASN A 172 14.84 -9.67 12.70
C ASN A 172 13.67 -8.88 12.07
N LEU A 173 13.63 -7.56 12.29
CA LEU A 173 12.81 -6.67 11.48
C LEU A 173 13.36 -6.61 10.06
N THR A 174 12.50 -6.30 9.10
CA THR A 174 12.98 -5.92 7.78
C THR A 174 13.77 -4.60 7.86
N PRO A 175 14.71 -4.34 6.93
CA PRO A 175 15.47 -3.09 6.94
C PRO A 175 14.59 -1.83 6.93
N ILE A 176 13.44 -1.86 6.24
CA ILE A 176 12.48 -0.74 6.25
C ILE A 176 11.92 -0.50 7.64
N GLU A 177 11.45 -1.56 8.28
CA GLU A 177 10.77 -1.43 9.57
C GLU A 177 11.74 -1.04 10.67
N PHE A 178 12.95 -1.58 10.61
CA PHE A 178 14.03 -1.16 11.49
C PHE A 178 14.33 0.34 11.32
N GLN A 179 14.52 0.80 10.07
CA GLN A 179 14.79 2.20 9.77
C GLN A 179 13.64 3.12 10.18
N GLU A 180 12.39 2.74 9.92
CA GLU A 180 11.21 3.50 10.33
C GLU A 180 11.17 3.69 11.86
N VAL A 181 11.34 2.61 12.61
CA VAL A 181 11.27 2.60 14.08
C VAL A 181 12.43 3.39 14.68
N VAL A 182 13.62 3.25 14.11
CA VAL A 182 14.81 4.01 14.50
C VAL A 182 14.66 5.49 14.17
N ALA A 183 14.11 5.85 13.01
CA ALA A 183 13.87 7.24 12.63
C ALA A 183 12.93 7.92 13.63
N TYR A 184 11.87 7.24 14.10
CA TYR A 184 11.03 7.76 15.18
C TYR A 184 11.82 7.97 16.49
N LEU A 185 12.74 7.07 16.84
CA LEU A 185 13.59 7.23 18.02
C LEU A 185 14.57 8.40 17.90
N ILE A 186 15.19 8.57 16.73
CA ILE A 186 16.10 9.67 16.44
C ILE A 186 15.34 11.01 16.52
N LEU A 187 14.16 11.09 15.90
CA LEU A 187 13.30 12.28 15.96
C LEU A 187 12.81 12.58 17.38
N ASP A 188 12.43 11.57 18.16
CA ASP A 188 12.08 11.73 19.58
C ASP A 188 13.25 12.33 20.37
N THR A 189 14.46 11.82 20.14
CA THR A 189 15.68 12.25 20.81
C THR A 189 16.08 13.67 20.41
N ALA A 190 16.02 13.99 19.12
CA ALA A 190 16.35 15.32 18.60
C ALA A 190 15.30 16.38 18.97
N CYS A 191 14.02 16.10 18.75
CA CYS A 191 12.95 17.10 18.82
C CYS A 191 12.33 17.22 20.22
N ARG A 192 12.05 16.10 20.89
CA ARG A 192 11.39 16.10 22.20
C ARG A 192 12.39 16.15 23.35
N ARG A 193 13.43 15.31 23.32
CA ARG A 193 14.49 15.29 24.35
C ARG A 193 15.53 16.41 24.17
N ARG A 194 15.62 17.00 22.97
CA ARG A 194 16.59 18.07 22.60
C ARG A 194 18.05 17.64 22.70
N GLU A 195 18.32 16.35 22.52
CA GLU A 195 19.67 15.76 22.60
C GLU A 195 20.18 15.46 21.20
N LEU A 196 20.60 16.51 20.49
CA LEU A 196 21.06 16.40 19.10
C LEU A 196 22.29 15.49 18.95
N SER A 197 23.24 15.57 19.89
CA SER A 197 24.44 14.72 19.87
C SER A 197 24.09 13.23 19.93
N GLU A 198 23.22 12.83 20.85
CA GLU A 198 22.75 11.44 20.97
C GLU A 198 21.98 11.03 19.71
N ALA A 199 21.15 11.91 19.15
CA ALA A 199 20.43 11.64 17.91
C ALA A 199 21.38 11.39 16.72
N TYR A 200 22.47 12.16 16.61
CA TYR A 200 23.51 11.94 15.60
C TYR A 200 24.27 10.63 15.80
N SER A 201 24.66 10.31 17.04
CA SER A 201 25.31 9.03 17.35
C SER A 201 24.41 7.85 17.01
N LEU A 202 23.13 7.91 17.40
CA LEU A 202 22.13 6.87 17.09
C LEU A 202 22.02 6.67 15.58
N ARG A 203 21.88 7.74 14.79
CA ARG A 203 21.81 7.67 13.33
C ARG A 203 23.02 6.95 12.72
N GLN A 204 24.21 7.25 13.24
CA GLN A 204 25.46 6.66 12.77
C GLN A 204 25.55 5.17 13.14
N GLU A 205 25.18 4.81 14.37
CA GLU A 205 25.20 3.43 14.86
C GLU A 205 24.18 2.54 14.12
N THR A 206 22.99 3.08 13.82
CA THR A 206 21.92 2.30 13.18
C THR A 206 22.01 2.25 11.66
N GLY A 207 22.94 2.98 11.05
CA GLY A 207 23.12 3.02 9.59
C GLY A 207 21.91 3.61 8.86
N ASP A 208 21.24 4.60 9.45
CA ASP A 208 20.14 5.33 8.79
C ASP A 208 20.73 6.33 7.76
N GLU A 209 21.27 5.73 6.69
CA GLU A 209 21.91 6.40 5.56
C GLU A 209 20.90 6.52 4.43
N THR A 210 20.42 7.75 4.22
CA THR A 210 19.64 8.13 3.05
C THR A 210 20.59 8.60 1.95
N VAL A 211 20.29 8.20 0.72
CA VAL A 211 21.01 8.63 -0.48
C VAL A 211 20.11 9.53 -1.31
N LEU A 212 20.69 10.58 -1.88
CA LEU A 212 20.02 11.44 -2.85
C LEU A 212 20.26 10.89 -4.25
N ILE A 213 19.18 10.69 -4.99
CA ILE A 213 19.21 10.20 -6.36
C ILE A 213 18.60 11.25 -7.27
N LYS A 214 19.38 11.75 -8.22
CA LYS A 214 18.91 12.69 -9.24
C LYS A 214 18.41 11.93 -10.46
N VAL A 215 17.18 12.18 -10.87
CA VAL A 215 16.61 11.60 -12.09
C VAL A 215 16.12 12.75 -12.95
N LYS A 216 16.88 13.09 -14.00
CA LYS A 216 16.68 14.29 -14.79
C LYS A 216 16.58 15.55 -13.92
N ASP A 217 15.41 16.18 -13.89
CA ASP A 217 15.06 17.41 -13.18
C ASP A 217 14.45 17.16 -11.79
N GLU A 218 14.29 15.90 -11.37
CA GLU A 218 13.73 15.54 -10.07
C GLU A 218 14.77 14.91 -9.13
N GLU A 219 14.62 15.15 -7.83
CA GLU A 219 15.46 14.58 -6.78
C GLU A 219 14.66 13.64 -5.88
N PHE A 220 15.21 12.46 -5.62
CA PHE A 220 14.60 11.42 -4.79
C PHE A 220 15.49 11.10 -3.60
N SER A 221 14.93 11.14 -2.39
CA SER A 221 15.59 10.66 -1.18
C SER A 221 15.15 9.22 -0.89
N ALA A 222 16.11 8.30 -0.76
CA ALA A 222 15.83 6.90 -0.53
C ALA A 222 16.79 6.26 0.48
N HIS A 223 16.32 5.27 1.21
CA HIS A 223 17.15 4.56 2.17
C HIS A 223 18.06 3.56 1.45
N LYS A 224 19.37 3.62 1.74
CA LYS A 224 20.37 2.74 1.12
C LYS A 224 20.09 1.25 1.34
N ALA A 225 19.56 0.91 2.52
CA ALA A 225 19.19 -0.47 2.86
C ALA A 225 18.09 -1.01 1.92
N VAL A 226 17.06 -0.21 1.64
CA VAL A 226 15.95 -0.60 0.74
C VAL A 226 16.44 -0.82 -0.68
N LEU A 227 17.26 0.10 -1.19
CA LEU A 227 17.81 -0.02 -2.54
C LEU A 227 18.69 -1.25 -2.67
N SER A 228 19.56 -1.53 -1.70
CA SER A 228 20.55 -2.62 -1.76
C SER A 228 19.99 -4.02 -1.40
N GLN A 229 18.84 -4.08 -0.73
CA GLN A 229 18.23 -5.33 -0.30
C GLN A 229 17.89 -6.23 -1.49
N HIS A 230 17.25 -5.67 -2.52
CA HIS A 230 16.76 -6.42 -3.68
C HIS A 230 17.41 -6.02 -5.01
N SER A 231 18.37 -5.09 -5.02
CA SER A 231 19.11 -4.68 -6.22
C SER A 231 20.58 -5.11 -6.16
N GLY A 232 21.01 -5.87 -7.15
CA GLY A 232 22.44 -6.13 -7.38
C GLY A 232 23.21 -4.86 -7.74
N TYR A 233 22.58 -3.96 -8.51
CA TYR A 233 23.16 -2.68 -8.93
C TYR A 233 23.45 -1.77 -7.72
N PHE A 234 22.44 -1.44 -6.91
CA PHE A 234 22.63 -0.52 -5.78
C PHE A 234 23.50 -1.12 -4.67
N ARG A 235 23.52 -2.45 -4.54
CA ARG A 235 24.45 -3.13 -3.63
C ARG A 235 25.90 -3.00 -4.10
N ALA A 236 26.15 -3.03 -5.41
CA ALA A 236 27.48 -2.84 -5.97
C ALA A 236 27.91 -1.37 -5.90
N SER A 237 27.02 -0.43 -6.23
CA SER A 237 27.29 1.01 -6.21
C SER A 237 27.57 1.55 -4.80
N ALA A 238 27.09 0.87 -3.76
CA ALA A 238 27.37 1.22 -2.36
C ALA A 238 28.80 0.88 -1.90
N LYS A 239 29.60 0.17 -2.69
CA LYS A 239 30.98 -0.20 -2.32
C LYS A 239 31.97 0.88 -2.77
N SER A 240 32.85 1.29 -1.85
CA SER A 240 33.89 2.33 -2.04
C SER A 240 34.78 2.17 -3.29
N TYR A 241 34.92 0.95 -3.83
CA TYR A 241 35.74 0.70 -5.03
C TYR A 241 35.10 1.20 -6.35
N TYR A 242 33.81 1.54 -6.33
CA TYR A 242 33.04 2.10 -7.46
C TYR A 242 32.51 3.51 -7.18
N ASP A 243 33.02 4.16 -6.13
CA ASP A 243 32.63 5.52 -5.74
C ASP A 243 33.32 6.56 -6.65
N GLU A 244 32.94 6.58 -7.92
CA GLU A 244 33.31 7.68 -8.84
C GLU A 244 32.46 8.94 -8.60
N SER A 245 31.43 8.88 -7.73
CA SER A 245 30.38 9.90 -7.65
C SER A 245 30.22 10.59 -6.29
N ALA A 246 31.10 10.34 -5.32
CA ALA A 246 31.07 11.01 -4.01
C ALA A 246 29.70 10.91 -3.30
N GLY A 247 28.98 9.80 -3.52
CA GLY A 247 27.65 9.56 -2.94
C GLY A 247 26.46 10.14 -3.72
N GLU A 248 26.65 10.73 -4.90
CA GLU A 248 25.56 11.25 -5.74
C GLU A 248 25.25 10.28 -6.89
N ILE A 249 24.04 9.72 -6.95
CA ILE A 249 23.61 8.81 -8.03
C ILE A 249 22.70 9.58 -8.98
N SER A 250 23.04 9.67 -10.26
CA SER A 250 22.23 10.37 -11.27
C SER A 250 21.80 9.49 -12.44
N PHE A 251 20.61 9.75 -12.97
CA PHE A 251 20.04 9.05 -14.12
C PHE A 251 19.36 10.04 -15.10
N ASP A 252 20.02 10.32 -16.23
CA ASP A 252 19.48 11.27 -17.23
C ASP A 252 18.51 10.60 -18.22
N ASN A 253 18.60 9.29 -18.37
CA ASN A 253 17.83 8.51 -19.35
C ASN A 253 16.66 7.75 -18.74
N ILE A 254 16.28 8.04 -17.49
CA ILE A 254 15.12 7.45 -16.82
C ILE A 254 14.03 8.51 -16.70
N ASN A 255 12.78 8.14 -16.94
CA ASN A 255 11.66 9.04 -16.67
C ASN A 255 11.39 9.08 -15.15
N PRO A 256 11.35 10.27 -14.51
CA PRO A 256 11.11 10.40 -13.07
C PRO A 256 9.84 9.69 -12.59
N LYS A 257 8.75 9.72 -13.39
CA LYS A 257 7.50 9.01 -13.09
C LYS A 257 7.75 7.51 -12.83
N TYR A 258 8.49 6.85 -13.72
CA TYR A 258 8.73 5.41 -13.62
C TYR A 258 9.73 5.07 -12.52
N PHE A 259 10.70 5.96 -12.28
CA PHE A 259 11.60 5.81 -11.14
C PHE A 259 10.84 5.90 -9.80
N ALA A 260 9.93 6.86 -9.66
CA ALA A 260 9.08 6.99 -8.47
C ALA A 260 8.23 5.73 -8.25
N LEU A 261 7.63 5.18 -9.31
CA LEU A 261 6.88 3.92 -9.24
C LEU A 261 7.77 2.74 -8.85
N PHE A 262 8.96 2.61 -9.44
CA PHE A 262 9.94 1.59 -9.06
C PHE A 262 10.32 1.71 -7.58
N LEU A 263 10.57 2.93 -7.10
CA LEU A 263 10.92 3.17 -5.71
C LEU A 263 9.78 2.76 -4.79
N GLY A 264 8.53 3.13 -5.12
CA GLY A 264 7.34 2.70 -4.37
C GLY A 264 7.21 1.18 -4.31
N VAL A 265 7.50 0.48 -5.41
CA VAL A 265 7.55 -0.99 -5.43
C VAL A 265 8.69 -1.52 -4.56
N ALA A 266 9.89 -0.95 -4.62
CA ALA A 266 11.02 -1.40 -3.80
C ALA A 266 10.74 -1.26 -2.29
N TYR A 267 10.12 -0.15 -1.88
CA TYR A 267 9.67 0.02 -0.50
C TYR A 267 8.58 -0.98 -0.12
N SER A 268 7.58 -1.15 -0.98
CA SER A 268 6.53 -2.13 -0.72
C SER A 268 7.11 -3.53 -0.57
N TYR A 269 8.02 -3.92 -1.47
CA TYR A 269 8.69 -5.24 -1.54
C TYR A 269 9.61 -5.57 -0.38
N SER A 270 10.05 -4.55 0.37
CA SER A 270 10.94 -4.77 1.51
C SER A 270 10.21 -4.71 2.86
N SER A 271 8.87 -4.67 2.85
CA SER A 271 7.99 -4.75 4.03
C SER A 271 7.83 -6.20 4.52
N ILE A 272 7.54 -6.41 5.81
CA ILE A 272 7.25 -7.75 6.36
C ILE A 272 5.93 -8.33 5.83
N ILE A 273 5.03 -7.46 5.32
CA ILE A 273 3.73 -7.89 4.81
C ILE A 273 3.97 -8.67 3.51
N PRO A 274 3.59 -9.96 3.45
CA PRO A 274 3.79 -10.76 2.25
C PRO A 274 3.03 -10.15 1.07
N HIS A 275 3.70 -10.02 -0.08
CA HIS A 275 3.02 -9.61 -1.29
C HIS A 275 2.02 -10.66 -1.74
N THR A 276 0.73 -10.32 -1.66
CA THR A 276 -0.31 -11.14 -2.24
C THR A 276 -0.16 -11.16 -3.75
N MET A 277 -0.24 -12.36 -4.33
CA MET A 277 -0.23 -12.52 -5.77
C MET A 277 -1.44 -11.81 -6.40
N PRO A 278 -1.28 -11.19 -7.58
CA PRO A 278 -2.40 -10.58 -8.28
C PRO A 278 -3.37 -11.67 -8.71
N ALA A 279 -4.59 -11.63 -8.16
CA ALA A 279 -5.68 -12.47 -8.63
C ALA A 279 -6.35 -11.82 -9.84
N PRO A 280 -6.75 -12.58 -10.88
CA PRO A 280 -7.51 -12.03 -11.99
C PRO A 280 -8.79 -11.37 -11.49
N ALA A 281 -9.11 -10.17 -11.99
CA ALA A 281 -10.32 -9.48 -11.57
C ALA A 281 -11.57 -10.28 -11.96
N PRO A 282 -12.63 -10.33 -11.14
CA PRO A 282 -13.87 -11.02 -11.52
C PRO A 282 -14.54 -10.34 -12.73
N ASN A 283 -14.68 -9.01 -12.66
CA ASN A 283 -15.30 -8.16 -13.66
C ASN A 283 -14.34 -7.02 -14.07
N PRO A 284 -13.30 -7.30 -14.88
CA PRO A 284 -12.30 -6.31 -15.26
C PRO A 284 -12.89 -5.10 -16.00
N GLU A 285 -13.98 -5.29 -16.74
CA GLU A 285 -14.72 -4.24 -17.44
C GLU A 285 -15.36 -3.20 -16.50
N ALA A 286 -15.66 -3.56 -15.25
CA ALA A 286 -16.32 -2.68 -14.29
C ALA A 286 -15.34 -1.81 -13.46
N GLN A 287 -14.03 -1.99 -13.64
CA GLN A 287 -13.02 -1.23 -12.88
C GLN A 287 -12.98 0.23 -13.34
N SER A 288 -13.31 1.17 -12.45
CA SER A 288 -13.29 2.62 -12.71
C SER A 288 -11.90 3.24 -12.66
N GLN A 289 -11.02 2.72 -11.80
CA GLN A 289 -9.61 3.13 -11.73
C GLN A 289 -8.72 1.99 -12.21
N ARG A 290 -7.86 2.30 -13.20
CA ARG A 290 -6.96 1.33 -13.81
C ARG A 290 -5.60 1.97 -14.01
N THR A 291 -4.58 1.42 -13.36
CA THR A 291 -3.19 1.78 -13.68
C THR A 291 -2.87 1.28 -15.10
N PRO A 292 -2.28 2.12 -15.97
CA PRO A 292 -1.89 1.71 -17.31
C PRO A 292 -0.89 0.54 -17.28
N MET A 293 -1.03 -0.40 -18.22
CA MET A 293 -0.13 -1.55 -18.33
C MET A 293 1.31 -1.11 -18.63
N ARG A 294 1.48 -0.01 -19.36
CA ARG A 294 2.78 0.63 -19.63
C ARG A 294 3.57 0.94 -18.35
N ASP A 295 2.89 1.40 -17.30
CA ASP A 295 3.56 1.77 -16.05
C ASP A 295 4.24 0.55 -15.41
N TYR A 296 3.61 -0.64 -15.48
CA TYR A 296 4.21 -1.89 -15.02
C TYR A 296 5.35 -2.38 -15.93
N VAL A 297 5.22 -2.22 -17.24
CA VAL A 297 6.28 -2.57 -18.21
C VAL A 297 7.54 -1.74 -17.97
N GLU A 298 7.39 -0.44 -17.73
CA GLU A 298 8.54 0.45 -17.48
C GLU A 298 9.19 0.14 -16.12
N VAL A 299 8.41 -0.19 -15.09
CA VAL A 299 8.97 -0.70 -13.82
C VAL A 299 9.68 -2.04 -14.01
N TYR A 300 9.15 -2.94 -14.85
CA TYR A 300 9.81 -4.22 -15.16
C TYR A 300 11.18 -4.00 -15.83
N LYS A 301 11.28 -3.06 -16.78
CA LYS A 301 12.56 -2.65 -17.40
C LYS A 301 13.54 -2.07 -16.37
N LEU A 302 13.06 -1.26 -15.43
CA LEU A 302 13.89 -0.75 -14.33
C LEU A 302 14.36 -1.88 -13.41
N CYS A 303 13.54 -2.90 -13.16
CA CYS A 303 13.95 -4.05 -12.38
C CYS A 303 15.08 -4.83 -13.07
N ASP A 304 15.04 -4.97 -14.40
CA ASP A 304 16.14 -5.59 -15.15
C ASP A 304 17.41 -4.72 -15.08
N ARG A 305 17.27 -3.43 -15.37
CA ARG A 305 18.37 -2.45 -15.31
C ARG A 305 19.06 -2.39 -13.95
N PHE A 306 18.30 -2.44 -12.86
CA PHE A 306 18.83 -2.41 -11.50
C PHE A 306 19.11 -3.79 -10.93
N ILE A 307 19.02 -4.86 -11.74
CA ILE A 307 19.35 -6.22 -11.33
C ILE A 307 18.52 -6.64 -10.10
N CYS A 308 17.20 -6.52 -10.22
CA CYS A 308 16.20 -6.83 -9.19
C CYS A 308 15.36 -8.06 -9.59
N PRO A 309 15.92 -9.29 -9.63
CA PRO A 309 15.25 -10.45 -10.23
C PRO A 309 13.97 -10.89 -9.50
N THR A 310 13.92 -10.74 -8.17
CA THR A 310 12.73 -11.09 -7.37
C THR A 310 11.57 -10.14 -7.66
N ILE A 311 11.85 -8.84 -7.69
CA ILE A 311 10.87 -7.80 -8.01
C ILE A 311 10.45 -7.91 -9.48
N ALA A 312 11.39 -8.13 -10.41
CA ALA A 312 11.11 -8.33 -11.82
C ALA A 312 10.12 -9.49 -12.04
N THR A 313 10.36 -10.63 -11.38
CA THR A 313 9.46 -11.79 -11.43
C THR A 313 8.06 -11.45 -10.93
N TYR A 314 7.98 -10.72 -9.82
CA TYR A 314 6.70 -10.27 -9.26
C TYR A 314 5.94 -9.34 -10.22
N ILE A 315 6.60 -8.31 -10.74
CA ILE A 315 6.00 -7.35 -11.68
C ILE A 315 5.58 -8.05 -12.97
N LEU A 316 6.37 -8.99 -13.48
CA LEU A 316 6.00 -9.77 -14.66
C LEU A 316 4.67 -10.53 -14.45
N ARG A 317 4.46 -11.12 -13.27
CA ARG A 317 3.19 -11.79 -12.93
C ARG A 317 2.01 -10.84 -12.89
N TYR A 318 2.20 -9.59 -12.43
CA TYR A 318 1.19 -8.54 -12.53
C TYR A 318 0.86 -8.22 -13.98
N ILE A 319 1.87 -8.07 -14.84
CA ILE A 319 1.65 -7.81 -16.26
C ILE A 319 0.85 -8.96 -16.90
N HIS A 320 1.17 -10.21 -16.59
CA HIS A 320 0.39 -11.36 -17.09
C HIS A 320 -1.08 -11.32 -16.65
N ALA A 321 -1.35 -11.02 -15.37
CA ALA A 321 -2.72 -10.87 -14.87
C ALA A 321 -3.45 -9.73 -15.59
N LEU A 322 -2.77 -8.59 -15.79
CA LEU A 322 -3.32 -7.45 -16.53
C LEU A 322 -3.62 -7.77 -17.99
N ILE A 323 -2.74 -8.48 -18.69
CA ILE A 323 -2.98 -8.92 -20.08
C ILE A 323 -4.28 -9.75 -20.15
N GLY A 324 -4.46 -10.70 -19.21
CA GLY A 324 -5.68 -11.50 -19.13
C GLY A 324 -6.93 -10.67 -18.81
N ASP A 325 -6.83 -9.73 -17.86
CA ASP A 325 -7.93 -8.84 -17.49
C ASP A 325 -8.33 -7.91 -18.63
N ARG A 326 -7.37 -7.31 -19.33
CA ARG A 326 -7.61 -6.44 -20.48
C ARG A 326 -8.18 -7.20 -21.68
N HIS A 327 -7.69 -8.42 -21.94
CA HIS A 327 -8.29 -9.30 -22.95
C HIS A 327 -9.75 -9.60 -22.63
N ARG A 328 -10.06 -10.03 -21.40
CA ARG A 328 -11.45 -10.32 -20.99
C ARG A 328 -12.33 -9.08 -21.08
N ALA A 329 -11.80 -7.92 -20.70
CA ALA A 329 -12.50 -6.65 -20.84
C ALA A 329 -12.78 -6.32 -22.32
N LEU A 330 -11.81 -6.48 -23.22
CA LEU A 330 -12.03 -6.33 -24.67
C LEU A 330 -13.09 -7.31 -25.18
N TYR A 331 -12.93 -8.59 -24.88
CA TYR A 331 -13.82 -9.63 -25.38
C TYR A 331 -15.28 -9.44 -24.95
N ARG A 332 -15.51 -9.00 -23.71
CA ARG A 332 -16.86 -8.80 -23.14
C ARG A 332 -17.52 -7.48 -23.54
N SER A 333 -16.75 -6.52 -24.04
CA SER A 333 -17.21 -5.13 -24.28
C SER A 333 -17.27 -4.78 -25.77
N ALA A 334 -17.61 -5.73 -26.64
CA ALA A 334 -17.54 -5.54 -28.10
C ALA A 334 -18.28 -4.31 -28.63
N LEU A 335 -19.42 -3.94 -28.01
CA LEU A 335 -20.24 -2.79 -28.42
C LEU A 335 -19.90 -1.49 -27.69
N ASP A 336 -19.08 -1.53 -26.64
CA ASP A 336 -18.65 -0.36 -25.90
C ASP A 336 -17.38 0.22 -26.54
N LYS A 337 -17.57 1.22 -27.40
CA LYS A 337 -16.48 1.87 -28.13
C LYS A 337 -15.44 2.50 -27.21
N ALA A 338 -15.85 3.08 -26.09
CA ALA A 338 -14.93 3.75 -25.17
C ALA A 338 -14.02 2.73 -24.47
N GLN A 339 -14.61 1.63 -24.00
CA GLN A 339 -13.87 0.53 -23.39
C GLN A 339 -12.94 -0.17 -24.40
N GLN A 340 -13.39 -0.40 -25.64
CA GLN A 340 -12.54 -0.95 -26.71
C GLN A 340 -11.35 -0.04 -27.01
N LEU A 341 -11.58 1.26 -27.19
CA LEU A 341 -10.52 2.22 -27.50
C LEU A 341 -9.52 2.33 -26.35
N TRP A 342 -10.00 2.40 -25.10
CA TRP A 342 -9.14 2.48 -23.93
C TRP A 342 -8.24 1.25 -23.78
N CYS A 343 -8.81 0.04 -23.86
CA CYS A 343 -8.01 -1.19 -23.79
C CYS A 343 -7.02 -1.28 -24.97
N THR A 344 -7.42 -0.85 -26.17
CA THR A 344 -6.54 -0.83 -27.34
C THR A 344 -5.34 0.09 -27.12
N LYS A 345 -5.57 1.31 -26.60
CA LYS A 345 -4.50 2.24 -26.23
C LYS A 345 -3.59 1.65 -25.15
N ASP A 346 -4.16 1.00 -24.13
CA ASP A 346 -3.39 0.39 -23.03
C ASP A 346 -2.45 -0.73 -23.53
N PHE A 347 -2.94 -1.62 -24.41
CA PHE A 347 -2.11 -2.64 -25.06
C PHE A 347 -1.04 -2.02 -25.96
N ALA A 348 -1.39 -1.01 -26.77
CA ALA A 348 -0.47 -0.35 -27.67
C ALA A 348 0.67 0.35 -26.89
N ASP A 349 0.33 1.13 -25.88
CA ASP A 349 1.30 1.86 -25.06
C ASP A 349 2.23 0.93 -24.29
N ALA A 350 1.72 -0.20 -23.79
CA ALA A 350 2.55 -1.22 -23.14
C ALA A 350 3.48 -1.92 -24.12
N PHE A 351 2.99 -2.26 -25.32
CA PHE A 351 3.80 -2.93 -26.34
C PHE A 351 4.91 -2.02 -26.87
N GLU A 352 4.62 -0.75 -27.12
CA GLU A 352 5.61 0.24 -27.59
C GLU A 352 6.70 0.52 -26.56
N ALA A 353 6.42 0.33 -25.27
CA ALA A 353 7.42 0.48 -24.22
C ALA A 353 8.43 -0.68 -24.16
N LEU A 354 8.12 -1.85 -24.76
CA LEU A 354 8.97 -3.05 -24.72
C LEU A 354 10.18 -2.95 -25.66
N GLU A 355 11.31 -3.43 -25.16
CA GLU A 355 12.55 -3.55 -25.93
C GLU A 355 12.57 -4.86 -26.72
N GLN A 356 12.24 -4.78 -28.01
CA GLN A 356 12.06 -5.97 -28.87
C GLN A 356 13.35 -6.80 -29.08
N ASN A 357 14.51 -6.23 -28.78
CA ASN A 357 15.80 -6.92 -28.83
C ASN A 357 16.03 -7.81 -27.59
N HIS A 358 15.31 -7.55 -26.49
CA HIS A 358 15.41 -8.34 -25.28
C HIS A 358 14.48 -9.56 -25.36
N ALA A 359 15.03 -10.77 -25.21
CA ALA A 359 14.31 -12.03 -25.47
C ALA A 359 13.01 -12.18 -24.65
N GLU A 360 13.06 -11.93 -23.34
CA GLU A 360 11.86 -12.05 -22.48
C GLU A 360 10.80 -10.99 -22.79
N GLN A 361 11.20 -9.73 -23.00
CA GLN A 361 10.30 -8.66 -23.42
C GLN A 361 9.66 -8.94 -24.79
N LYS A 362 10.39 -9.55 -25.73
CA LYS A 362 9.85 -9.99 -27.03
C LYS A 362 8.79 -11.10 -26.88
N LYS A 363 9.00 -12.06 -25.96
CA LYS A 363 7.98 -13.08 -25.64
C LYS A 363 6.74 -12.42 -25.05
N LEU A 364 6.93 -11.51 -24.10
CA LEU A 364 5.84 -10.74 -23.49
C LEU A 364 5.06 -9.92 -24.53
N GLY A 365 5.75 -9.26 -25.45
CA GLY A 365 5.11 -8.53 -26.56
C GLY A 365 4.34 -9.44 -27.50
N SER A 366 4.82 -10.65 -27.76
CA SER A 366 4.08 -11.64 -28.56
C SER A 366 2.78 -12.09 -27.86
N LEU A 367 2.85 -12.30 -26.54
CA LEU A 367 1.67 -12.62 -25.72
C LEU A 367 0.64 -11.47 -25.71
N MET A 368 1.10 -10.22 -25.57
CA MET A 368 0.23 -9.04 -25.62
C MET A 368 -0.54 -8.95 -26.94
N ILE A 369 0.14 -9.21 -28.06
CA ILE A 369 -0.46 -9.17 -29.40
C ILE A 369 -1.49 -10.28 -29.58
N GLU A 370 -1.16 -11.51 -29.17
CA GLU A 370 -2.09 -12.63 -29.23
C GLU A 370 -3.37 -12.33 -28.44
N TYR A 371 -3.23 -11.95 -27.17
CA TYR A 371 -4.37 -11.64 -26.30
C TYR A 371 -5.17 -10.44 -26.81
N PHE A 372 -4.52 -9.40 -27.33
CA PHE A 372 -5.21 -8.27 -27.95
C PHE A 372 -6.02 -8.73 -29.17
N CYS A 373 -5.39 -9.41 -30.13
CA CYS A 373 -6.01 -9.81 -31.38
C CYS A 373 -7.14 -10.83 -31.21
N GLU A 374 -7.07 -11.71 -30.21
CA GLU A 374 -8.16 -12.63 -29.86
C GLU A 374 -9.30 -11.95 -29.08
N GLY A 375 -9.07 -10.77 -28.51
CA GLY A 375 -10.06 -10.04 -27.69
C GLY A 375 -10.76 -8.87 -28.40
N VAL A 376 -10.06 -8.18 -29.31
CA VAL A 376 -10.54 -6.94 -29.92
C VAL A 376 -11.72 -7.16 -30.86
N TYR A 377 -12.72 -6.27 -30.80
CA TYR A 377 -13.80 -6.27 -31.78
C TYR A 377 -13.34 -5.61 -33.09
N TYR A 378 -13.38 -6.35 -34.19
CA TYR A 378 -12.79 -5.92 -35.47
C TYR A 378 -13.28 -4.55 -35.98
N ARG A 379 -14.58 -4.23 -35.81
CA ARG A 379 -15.11 -2.91 -36.22
C ARG A 379 -14.57 -1.76 -35.37
N SER A 380 -14.20 -2.03 -34.13
CA SER A 380 -13.60 -1.04 -33.23
C SER A 380 -12.11 -0.84 -33.53
N TRP A 381 -11.43 -1.84 -34.10
CA TRP A 381 -10.03 -1.72 -34.54
C TRP A 381 -9.86 -0.69 -35.66
N GLU A 382 -10.73 -0.74 -36.67
CA GLU A 382 -10.71 0.23 -37.78
C GLU A 382 -10.93 1.67 -37.28
N ALA A 383 -11.86 1.85 -36.33
CA ALA A 383 -12.13 3.15 -35.73
C ALA A 383 -11.00 3.66 -34.82
N ALA A 384 -10.05 2.82 -34.40
CA ALA A 384 -8.92 3.21 -33.56
C ALA A 384 -7.67 3.61 -34.38
N ALA A 385 -7.72 3.54 -35.71
CA ALA A 385 -6.54 3.73 -36.56
C ALA A 385 -5.86 5.10 -36.39
N GLU A 386 -6.62 6.20 -36.41
CA GLU A 386 -6.09 7.57 -36.23
C GLU A 386 -5.42 7.75 -34.85
N GLU A 387 -5.99 7.13 -33.82
CA GLU A 387 -5.51 7.21 -32.44
C GLU A 387 -4.23 6.40 -32.20
N LEU A 388 -3.85 5.53 -33.15
CA LEU A 388 -2.68 4.64 -33.06
C LEU A 388 -1.54 5.04 -33.99
N GLU A 389 -1.62 6.18 -34.67
CA GLU A 389 -0.57 6.67 -35.57
C GLU A 389 0.81 6.76 -34.89
N SER A 390 0.83 7.11 -33.61
CA SER A 390 2.06 7.20 -32.79
C SER A 390 2.59 5.84 -32.29
N ARG A 391 1.91 4.72 -32.58
CA ARG A 391 2.30 3.35 -32.17
C ARG A 391 2.53 2.43 -33.38
N PRO A 392 3.52 2.75 -34.24
CA PRO A 392 3.72 2.04 -35.50
C PRO A 392 4.17 0.58 -35.32
N ALA A 393 4.93 0.26 -34.26
CA ALA A 393 5.41 -1.10 -34.05
C ALA A 393 4.28 -2.03 -33.61
N PHE A 394 3.39 -1.54 -32.74
CA PHE A 394 2.18 -2.25 -32.34
C PHE A 394 1.26 -2.51 -33.54
N VAL A 395 0.94 -1.47 -34.32
CA VAL A 395 0.10 -1.58 -35.51
C VAL A 395 0.67 -2.59 -36.49
N LEU A 396 1.97 -2.52 -36.80
CA LEU A 396 2.65 -3.46 -37.69
C LEU A 396 2.50 -4.91 -37.19
N ARG A 397 2.65 -5.13 -35.88
CA ARG A 397 2.60 -6.47 -35.29
C ARG A 397 1.19 -7.04 -35.28
N VAL A 398 0.18 -6.22 -34.99
CA VAL A 398 -1.25 -6.57 -35.09
C VAL A 398 -1.63 -6.90 -36.54
N SER A 399 -1.24 -6.07 -37.51
CA SER A 399 -1.52 -6.31 -38.92
C SER A 399 -0.90 -7.62 -39.41
N ARG A 400 0.34 -7.92 -38.99
CA ARG A 400 0.99 -9.21 -39.28
C ARG A 400 0.23 -10.38 -38.66
N TYR A 401 -0.24 -10.24 -37.42
CA TYR A 401 -1.02 -11.28 -36.75
C TYR A 401 -2.30 -11.61 -37.53
N PHE A 402 -3.09 -10.60 -37.88
CA PHE A 402 -4.32 -10.80 -38.67
C PHE A 402 -4.03 -11.38 -40.06
N ALA A 403 -2.98 -10.91 -40.74
CA ALA A 403 -2.56 -11.45 -42.03
C ALA A 403 -2.16 -12.93 -41.94
N SER A 404 -1.40 -13.32 -40.91
CA SER A 404 -1.02 -14.71 -40.66
C SER A 404 -2.23 -15.59 -40.34
N LYS A 405 -3.15 -15.12 -39.49
CA LYS A 405 -4.38 -15.84 -39.14
C LYS A 405 -5.28 -16.04 -40.36
N LEU A 406 -5.40 -15.01 -41.20
CA LEU A 406 -6.15 -15.08 -42.46
C LEU A 406 -5.49 -16.05 -43.45
N ALA A 407 -4.16 -16.02 -43.59
CA ALA A 407 -3.42 -16.96 -44.44
C ALA A 407 -3.65 -18.42 -44.01
N LEU A 408 -3.61 -18.70 -42.71
CA LEU A 408 -3.87 -20.03 -42.15
C LEU A 408 -5.31 -20.50 -42.42
N LEU A 409 -6.31 -19.61 -42.26
CA LEU A 409 -7.70 -19.92 -42.63
C LEU A 409 -7.86 -20.17 -44.14
N PHE A 410 -7.09 -19.49 -44.99
CA PHE A 410 -7.10 -19.73 -46.43
C PHE A 410 -6.46 -21.05 -46.84
N GLU A 411 -5.36 -21.44 -46.19
CA GLU A 411 -4.74 -22.75 -46.38
C GLU A 411 -5.70 -23.87 -46.01
N GLN A 412 -6.48 -23.70 -44.94
CA GLN A 412 -7.50 -24.65 -44.50
C GLN A 412 -8.74 -24.71 -45.41
N ARG A 413 -9.08 -23.64 -46.13
CA ARG A 413 -10.29 -23.54 -46.97
C ARG A 413 -10.10 -23.88 -48.46
N THR A 414 -8.96 -24.42 -48.86
CA THR A 414 -8.58 -24.74 -50.26
C THR A 414 -8.44 -23.54 -51.23
N LYS A 415 -7.25 -23.47 -51.86
CA LYS A 415 -6.79 -22.64 -53.00
C LYS A 415 -7.70 -21.49 -53.46
N LEU A 416 -7.61 -20.34 -52.80
CA LEU A 416 -7.91 -19.07 -53.45
C LEU A 416 -6.89 -18.84 -54.57
N LYS A 417 -7.38 -18.87 -55.82
CA LYS A 417 -6.57 -18.45 -56.96
C LYS A 417 -6.32 -16.95 -56.79
N ARG A 418 -5.05 -16.56 -56.65
CA ARG A 418 -4.65 -15.16 -56.74
C ARG A 418 -5.16 -14.62 -58.07
N LYS A 419 -6.02 -13.61 -58.01
CA LYS A 419 -6.48 -12.90 -59.21
C LYS A 419 -5.46 -11.83 -59.51
N GLU A 420 -4.76 -11.96 -60.62
CA GLU A 420 -4.01 -10.85 -61.19
C GLU A 420 -5.02 -9.77 -61.57
N LEU A 421 -4.95 -8.62 -60.89
CA LEU A 421 -5.77 -7.47 -61.23
C LEU A 421 -5.21 -6.91 -62.55
N LYS A 422 -6.07 -6.77 -63.55
CA LYS A 422 -5.70 -6.07 -64.78
C LYS A 422 -5.23 -4.67 -64.40
N MET A 423 -4.21 -4.15 -65.09
CA MET A 423 -3.79 -2.75 -64.94
C MET A 423 -5.03 -1.85 -64.98
N PRO A 424 -5.16 -0.88 -64.06
CA PRO A 424 -6.23 0.11 -64.15
C PRO A 424 -6.15 0.73 -65.55
N ALA A 425 -7.21 0.57 -66.35
CA ALA A 425 -7.26 1.22 -67.64
C ALA A 425 -7.23 2.73 -67.38
N LEU A 426 -6.21 3.42 -67.86
CA LEU A 426 -6.21 4.87 -67.93
C LEU A 426 -7.22 5.28 -69.01
N GLY A 427 -8.42 5.68 -68.58
CA GLY A 427 -9.36 6.50 -69.36
C GLY A 427 -10.80 5.99 -69.38
N GLU A 428 -11.71 6.67 -68.67
CA GLU A 428 -12.60 7.72 -69.23
C GLU A 428 -13.13 8.63 -68.11
#